data_AF-A0A2K0AWA2-F1
#
_entry.id   AF-A0A2K0AWA2-F1
#
_cell.length_a   1.000
_cell.length_b   1.000
_cell.length_c   1.000
_cell.angle_alpha   90.00
_cell.angle_beta   90.00
_cell.angle_gamma   90.00
#
_symmetry.space_group_name_H-M   'P 1'
#
loop_
_entity.id
_entity.type
_entity.pdbx_description
1 polymer ?
#
loop_
_entity_poly.entity_id
_entity_poly.type
_entity_poly.pdbx_seq_one_letter_code
_entity_poly.pdbx_strand_id
1 'polypeptide(L)'
;MYMSKKGIYNQLTSSSGDKFNSSTAKYAVNHLKDVDYKENALKTAEESSDNLHFSKKELTDYLKNDENSGQFTSEQVDYAMKHAKIDYKENALETAKHISDQSYSSKSQLEDELTSKDGRQFTKDEADYAMKHLKTDFKKNALKNAQRYMQDSIESKSELYNKLVEYDDFTEDEAKYAADNVKVDYKENALERAKSLSKNGDTSKSDIKDMLSSKDGFKFTEEEAQYAVDHLK
;
A
#
# COMPACT_ATOMS: atom_id res chain seq x y z
N MET A 1 24.51 2.13 -14.50
CA MET A 1 23.41 3.10 -14.31
C MET A 1 23.48 4.11 -15.45
N TYR A 2 22.51 4.05 -16.34
CA TYR A 2 22.36 4.97 -17.46
C TYR A 2 21.67 6.24 -16.96
N MET A 3 22.16 7.41 -17.38
CA MET A 3 21.69 8.69 -16.87
C MET A 3 21.52 9.71 -17.98
N SER A 4 20.63 10.67 -17.76
CA SER A 4 20.59 11.87 -18.59
C SER A 4 21.84 12.73 -18.37
N LYS A 5 22.11 13.66 -19.29
CA LYS A 5 23.17 14.67 -19.11
C LYS A 5 23.00 15.44 -17.79
N LYS A 6 21.75 15.70 -17.41
CA LYS A 6 21.41 16.41 -16.18
C LYS A 6 21.58 15.51 -14.95
N GLY A 7 21.21 14.23 -15.03
CA GLY A 7 21.45 13.24 -13.98
C GLY A 7 22.93 13.09 -13.67
N ILE A 8 23.80 13.00 -14.69
CA ILE A 8 25.26 12.97 -14.51
C ILE A 8 25.74 14.25 -13.79
N TYR A 9 25.25 15.42 -14.20
CA TYR A 9 25.60 16.67 -13.52
C TYR A 9 25.18 16.65 -12.05
N ASN A 10 23.96 16.20 -11.74
CA ASN A 10 23.45 16.12 -10.38
C ASN A 10 24.31 15.16 -9.54
N GLN A 11 24.61 13.97 -10.05
CA GLN A 11 25.48 12.99 -9.39
C GLN A 11 26.87 13.57 -9.06
N LEU A 12 27.49 14.27 -10.02
CA LEU A 12 28.80 14.91 -9.82
C LEU A 12 28.78 15.99 -8.73
N THR A 13 27.65 16.68 -8.56
CA THR A 13 27.52 17.80 -7.60
C THR A 13 26.88 17.42 -6.27
N SER A 14 26.26 16.23 -6.18
CA SER A 14 25.50 15.78 -5.01
C SER A 14 26.39 15.65 -3.78
N SER A 15 25.82 15.96 -2.61
CA SER A 15 26.46 15.73 -1.30
C SER A 15 26.64 14.24 -0.98
N SER A 16 25.84 13.37 -1.58
CA SER A 16 25.98 11.92 -1.50
C SER A 16 26.81 11.33 -2.66
N GLY A 17 27.12 12.15 -3.67
CA GLY A 17 27.92 11.79 -4.84
C GLY A 17 29.35 12.30 -4.74
N ASP A 18 29.87 12.82 -5.86
CA ASP A 18 31.30 13.13 -6.00
C ASP A 18 31.69 14.52 -5.46
N LYS A 19 30.70 15.35 -5.10
CA LYS A 19 30.90 16.67 -4.45
C LYS A 19 31.76 17.64 -5.25
N PHE A 20 31.82 17.50 -6.58
CA PHE A 20 32.48 18.49 -7.43
C PHE A 20 31.72 19.82 -7.40
N ASN A 21 32.45 20.92 -7.54
CA ASN A 21 31.82 22.22 -7.74
C ASN A 21 31.09 22.29 -9.09
N SER A 22 30.08 23.16 -9.18
CA SER A 22 29.24 23.30 -10.38
C SER A 22 30.03 23.55 -11.67
N SER A 23 31.12 24.32 -11.61
CA SER A 23 31.95 24.62 -12.79
C SER A 23 32.63 23.35 -13.32
N THR A 24 33.20 22.54 -12.42
CA THR A 24 33.88 21.29 -12.75
C THR A 24 32.90 20.27 -13.32
N ALA A 25 31.74 20.11 -12.70
CA ALA A 25 30.70 19.22 -13.19
C ALA A 25 30.16 19.66 -14.57
N LYS A 26 29.92 20.97 -14.77
CA LYS A 26 29.52 21.52 -16.09
C LYS A 26 30.58 21.26 -17.15
N TYR A 27 31.84 21.46 -16.82
CA TYR A 27 32.94 21.16 -17.73
C TYR A 27 32.93 19.68 -18.11
N ALA A 28 32.85 18.78 -17.14
CA ALA A 28 32.82 17.34 -17.38
C ALA A 28 31.66 16.94 -18.31
N VAL A 29 30.40 17.29 -17.98
CA VAL A 29 29.24 16.89 -18.79
C VAL A 29 29.21 17.50 -20.19
N ASN A 30 29.88 18.65 -20.40
CA ASN A 30 30.00 19.27 -21.72
C ASN A 30 31.12 18.67 -22.57
N HIS A 31 32.08 17.97 -21.95
CA HIS A 31 33.19 17.34 -22.64
C HIS A 31 33.07 15.81 -22.74
N LEU A 32 31.97 15.23 -22.24
CA LEU A 32 31.62 13.85 -22.53
C LEU A 32 31.42 13.68 -24.04
N LYS A 33 32.21 12.79 -24.63
CA LYS A 33 32.12 12.41 -26.05
C LYS A 33 31.41 11.08 -26.18
N ASP A 34 30.78 10.86 -27.32
CA ASP A 34 30.21 9.57 -27.72
C ASP A 34 29.13 9.02 -26.76
N VAL A 35 28.41 9.92 -26.08
CA VAL A 35 27.28 9.54 -25.21
C VAL A 35 25.97 9.63 -26.00
N ASP A 36 25.33 8.49 -26.18
CA ASP A 36 23.97 8.41 -26.70
C ASP A 36 22.95 8.50 -25.55
N TYR A 37 22.43 9.69 -25.33
CA TYR A 37 21.43 9.91 -24.28
C TYR A 37 20.04 9.34 -24.61
N LYS A 38 19.76 9.00 -25.87
CA LYS A 38 18.52 8.29 -26.24
C LYS A 38 18.63 6.82 -25.85
N GLU A 39 19.79 6.20 -26.10
CA GLU A 39 20.08 4.85 -25.63
C GLU A 39 20.11 4.78 -24.09
N ASN A 40 20.70 5.78 -23.43
CA ASN A 40 20.65 5.85 -21.96
C ASN A 40 19.21 5.88 -21.45
N ALA A 41 18.34 6.71 -22.04
CA ALA A 41 16.93 6.79 -21.64
C ALA A 41 16.21 5.44 -21.84
N LEU A 42 16.47 4.76 -22.97
CA LEU A 42 15.93 3.43 -23.25
C LEU A 42 16.36 2.42 -22.18
N LYS A 43 17.66 2.38 -21.86
CA LYS A 43 18.18 1.45 -20.86
C LYS A 43 17.67 1.74 -19.45
N THR A 44 17.60 3.03 -19.07
CA THR A 44 16.96 3.41 -17.80
C THR A 44 15.49 2.98 -17.77
N ALA A 45 14.76 3.11 -18.89
CA ALA A 45 13.36 2.70 -18.96
C ALA A 45 13.19 1.18 -18.74
N GLU A 46 14.02 0.38 -19.41
CA GLU A 46 14.05 -1.08 -19.27
C GLU A 46 14.43 -1.50 -17.84
N GLU A 47 15.56 -0.98 -17.31
CA GLU A 47 16.04 -1.29 -15.96
C GLU A 47 15.03 -0.89 -14.87
N SER A 48 14.42 0.29 -14.96
CA SER A 48 13.43 0.75 -13.98
C SER A 48 12.13 -0.04 -14.07
N SER A 49 11.70 -0.42 -15.27
CA SER A 49 10.54 -1.32 -15.45
C SER A 49 10.78 -2.67 -14.79
N ASP A 50 11.94 -3.28 -15.03
CA ASP A 50 12.27 -4.62 -14.51
C ASP A 50 12.40 -4.64 -12.97
N ASN A 51 12.91 -3.56 -12.38
CA ASN A 51 13.17 -3.50 -10.93
C ASN A 51 12.00 -2.94 -10.11
N LEU A 52 11.24 -2.00 -10.67
CA LEU A 52 10.22 -1.24 -9.93
C LEU A 52 8.79 -1.52 -10.43
N HIS A 53 8.66 -2.22 -11.55
CA HIS A 53 7.38 -2.65 -12.11
C HIS A 53 6.42 -1.47 -12.35
N PHE A 54 6.96 -0.38 -12.90
CA PHE A 54 6.18 0.83 -13.13
C PHE A 54 5.09 0.65 -14.18
N SER A 55 3.99 1.38 -14.00
CA SER A 55 3.06 1.66 -15.10
C SER A 55 3.73 2.54 -16.15
N LYS A 56 3.11 2.64 -17.33
CA LYS A 56 3.61 3.51 -18.39
C LYS A 56 3.71 4.97 -17.95
N LYS A 57 2.75 5.44 -17.13
CA LYS A 57 2.71 6.80 -16.60
C LYS A 57 3.85 7.03 -15.61
N GLU A 58 3.99 6.13 -14.64
CA GLU A 58 5.05 6.19 -13.63
C GLU A 58 6.43 6.17 -14.29
N LEU A 59 6.65 5.28 -15.27
CA LEU A 59 7.93 5.21 -15.97
C LEU A 59 8.24 6.49 -16.75
N THR A 60 7.23 7.08 -17.40
CA THR A 60 7.38 8.35 -18.11
C THR A 60 7.76 9.48 -17.15
N ASP A 61 7.11 9.55 -15.99
CA ASP A 61 7.41 10.55 -14.97
C ASP A 61 8.80 10.34 -14.37
N TYR A 62 9.17 9.08 -14.11
CA TYR A 62 10.48 8.71 -13.60
C TYR A 62 11.60 9.20 -14.52
N LEU A 63 11.51 8.88 -15.83
CA LEU A 63 12.50 9.33 -16.80
C LEU A 63 12.58 10.87 -16.90
N LYS A 64 11.47 11.59 -16.70
CA LYS A 64 11.44 13.05 -16.76
C LYS A 64 11.93 13.73 -15.49
N ASN A 65 11.69 13.15 -14.33
CA ASN A 65 11.76 13.87 -13.07
C ASN A 65 12.76 13.28 -12.06
N ASP A 66 13.17 12.02 -12.19
CA ASP A 66 14.12 11.41 -11.25
C ASP A 66 15.44 12.18 -11.23
N GLU A 67 15.84 12.64 -10.05
CA GLU A 67 17.00 13.53 -9.88
C GLU A 67 18.34 12.79 -9.98
N ASN A 68 18.33 11.47 -9.78
CA ASN A 68 19.53 10.63 -9.75
C ASN A 68 19.95 10.19 -11.17
N SER A 69 18.99 9.76 -11.98
CA SER A 69 19.21 9.16 -13.30
C SER A 69 18.34 9.75 -14.40
N GLY A 70 17.15 10.27 -14.06
CA GLY A 70 16.18 10.87 -14.96
C GLY A 70 16.56 12.28 -15.43
N GLN A 71 15.55 13.13 -15.64
CA GLN A 71 15.68 14.46 -16.27
C GLN A 71 16.13 14.39 -17.73
N PHE A 72 15.71 13.32 -18.42
CA PHE A 72 15.83 13.20 -19.87
C PHE A 72 14.95 14.25 -20.58
N THR A 73 15.37 14.68 -21.77
CA THR A 73 14.55 15.57 -22.60
C THR A 73 13.31 14.84 -23.10
N SER A 74 12.25 15.57 -23.47
CA SER A 74 11.05 14.94 -24.05
C SER A 74 11.36 14.04 -25.23
N GLU A 75 12.29 14.43 -26.11
CA GLU A 75 12.71 13.62 -27.26
C GLU A 75 13.38 12.30 -26.84
N GLN A 76 14.19 12.32 -25.77
CA GLN A 76 14.85 11.12 -25.25
C GLN A 76 13.85 10.18 -24.59
N VAL A 77 12.89 10.73 -23.84
CA VAL A 77 11.81 9.95 -23.24
C VAL A 77 10.91 9.35 -24.32
N ASP A 78 10.50 10.13 -25.31
CA ASP A 78 9.68 9.64 -26.42
C ASP A 78 10.41 8.53 -27.20
N TYR A 79 11.72 8.66 -27.40
CA TYR A 79 12.54 7.60 -27.97
C TYR A 79 12.53 6.35 -27.10
N ALA A 80 12.81 6.47 -25.80
CA ALA A 80 12.83 5.35 -24.86
C ALA A 80 11.49 4.62 -24.84
N MET A 81 10.38 5.34 -24.63
CA MET A 81 9.04 4.78 -24.56
C MET A 81 8.57 4.13 -25.88
N LYS A 82 9.14 4.55 -27.02
CA LYS A 82 8.85 3.95 -28.33
C LYS A 82 9.62 2.67 -28.58
N HIS A 83 10.84 2.55 -28.07
CA HIS A 83 11.74 1.42 -28.38
C HIS A 83 11.83 0.39 -27.26
N ALA A 84 11.46 0.76 -26.03
CA ALA A 84 11.42 -0.14 -24.89
C ALA A 84 10.39 -1.25 -25.12
N LYS A 85 10.82 -2.49 -24.87
CA LYS A 85 9.96 -3.67 -24.96
C LYS A 85 9.51 -4.07 -23.56
N ILE A 86 8.54 -3.34 -23.03
CA ILE A 86 8.05 -3.52 -21.67
C ILE A 86 6.71 -4.26 -21.69
N ASP A 87 6.61 -5.29 -20.85
CA ASP A 87 5.34 -5.95 -20.57
C ASP A 87 4.66 -5.29 -19.35
N TYR A 88 3.83 -4.29 -19.61
CA TYR A 88 3.11 -3.59 -18.55
C TYR A 88 2.07 -4.46 -17.84
N LYS A 89 1.62 -5.56 -18.46
CA LYS A 89 0.72 -6.51 -17.81
C LYS A 89 1.45 -7.31 -16.73
N GLU A 90 2.69 -7.68 -17.00
CA GLU A 90 3.55 -8.32 -16.00
C GLU A 90 3.93 -7.33 -14.89
N ASN A 91 4.25 -6.08 -15.22
CA ASN A 91 4.49 -5.04 -14.21
C ASN A 91 3.28 -4.83 -13.28
N ALA A 92 2.06 -4.81 -13.84
CA ALA A 92 0.85 -4.71 -13.05
C ALA A 92 0.68 -5.93 -12.12
N LEU A 93 0.99 -7.13 -12.60
CA LEU A 93 0.93 -8.36 -11.81
C LEU A 93 1.95 -8.35 -10.66
N GLU A 94 3.20 -7.99 -10.91
CA GLU A 94 4.23 -7.90 -9.86
C GLU A 94 3.91 -6.82 -8.84
N THR A 95 3.40 -5.66 -9.30
CA THR A 95 2.89 -4.62 -8.41
C THR A 95 1.74 -5.14 -7.54
N ALA A 96 0.78 -5.85 -8.14
CA ALA A 96 -0.35 -6.41 -7.41
C ALA A 96 0.09 -7.42 -6.34
N LYS A 97 1.06 -8.28 -6.65
CA LYS A 97 1.67 -9.22 -5.69
C LYS A 97 2.31 -8.47 -4.53
N HIS A 98 3.15 -7.48 -4.83
CA HIS A 98 3.84 -6.69 -3.81
C HIS A 98 2.86 -5.99 -2.86
N ILE A 99 1.84 -5.32 -3.40
CA ILE A 99 0.84 -4.60 -2.58
C ILE A 99 0.02 -5.59 -1.74
N SER A 100 -0.43 -6.70 -2.33
CA SER A 100 -1.13 -7.75 -1.60
C SER A 100 -0.31 -8.30 -0.43
N ASP A 101 0.99 -8.52 -0.62
CA ASP A 101 1.87 -9.11 0.40
C ASP A 101 2.26 -8.12 1.51
N GLN A 102 2.40 -6.83 1.20
CA GLN A 102 2.81 -5.81 2.18
C GLN A 102 1.62 -5.21 2.94
N SER A 103 0.55 -4.88 2.22
CA SER A 103 -0.61 -4.15 2.76
C SER A 103 -1.76 -5.05 3.18
N TYR A 104 -1.76 -6.32 2.77
CA TYR A 104 -2.88 -7.25 2.97
C TYR A 104 -4.19 -6.69 2.41
N SER A 105 -4.15 -5.97 1.30
CA SER A 105 -5.32 -5.30 0.72
C SER A 105 -6.43 -6.28 0.32
N SER A 106 -7.67 -5.79 0.33
CA SER A 106 -8.79 -6.48 -0.30
C SER A 106 -8.66 -6.46 -1.82
N LYS A 107 -9.48 -7.26 -2.49
CA LYS A 107 -9.52 -7.28 -3.96
C LYS A 107 -9.90 -5.91 -4.53
N SER A 108 -10.90 -5.27 -3.93
CA SER A 108 -11.41 -3.97 -4.38
C SER A 108 -10.35 -2.88 -4.24
N GLN A 109 -9.71 -2.79 -3.07
CA GLN A 109 -8.64 -1.83 -2.83
C GLN A 109 -7.45 -2.04 -3.78
N LEU A 110 -7.10 -3.29 -4.09
CA LEU A 110 -6.01 -3.58 -5.01
C LEU A 110 -6.34 -3.15 -6.44
N GLU A 111 -7.58 -3.35 -6.89
CA GLU A 111 -8.05 -2.86 -8.19
C GLU A 111 -8.03 -1.33 -8.28
N ASP A 112 -8.49 -0.65 -7.22
CA ASP A 112 -8.44 0.81 -7.14
C ASP A 112 -6.99 1.31 -7.14
N GLU A 113 -6.12 0.77 -6.30
CA GLU A 113 -4.71 1.17 -6.20
C GLU A 113 -3.97 0.98 -7.54
N LEU A 114 -4.27 -0.07 -8.31
CA LEU A 114 -3.65 -0.28 -9.62
C LEU A 114 -4.10 0.75 -10.65
N THR A 115 -5.35 1.25 -10.59
CA THR A 115 -5.97 1.99 -11.70
C THR A 115 -6.28 3.45 -11.41
N SER A 116 -6.40 3.83 -10.14
CA SER A 116 -6.80 5.16 -9.73
C SER A 116 -5.76 6.22 -10.13
N LYS A 117 -6.21 7.47 -10.23
CA LYS A 117 -5.35 8.60 -10.59
C LYS A 117 -4.27 8.89 -9.56
N ASP A 118 -4.59 8.64 -8.30
CA ASP A 118 -3.70 8.85 -7.16
C ASP A 118 -2.89 7.60 -6.83
N GLY A 119 -3.25 6.44 -7.41
CA GLY A 119 -2.50 5.19 -7.34
C GLY A 119 -1.52 5.01 -8.51
N ARG A 120 -1.37 3.76 -8.96
CA ARG A 120 -0.33 3.32 -9.92
C ARG A 120 -0.65 3.65 -11.37
N GLN A 121 -1.90 3.97 -11.69
CA GLN A 121 -2.36 4.37 -13.04
C GLN A 121 -2.02 3.37 -14.16
N PHE A 122 -2.06 2.07 -13.86
CA PHE A 122 -2.14 1.05 -14.91
C PHE A 122 -3.44 1.21 -15.69
N THR A 123 -3.42 0.80 -16.96
CA THR A 123 -4.65 0.74 -17.73
C THR A 123 -5.57 -0.34 -17.16
N LYS A 124 -6.88 -0.22 -17.43
CA LYS A 124 -7.84 -1.23 -17.01
C LYS A 124 -7.49 -2.64 -17.51
N ASP A 125 -7.03 -2.76 -18.75
CA ASP A 125 -6.64 -4.06 -19.33
C ASP A 125 -5.42 -4.70 -18.63
N GLU A 126 -4.48 -3.88 -18.15
CA GLU A 126 -3.30 -4.34 -17.40
C GLU A 126 -3.68 -4.75 -15.98
N ALA A 127 -4.51 -3.96 -15.30
CA ALA A 127 -5.03 -4.30 -13.99
C ALA A 127 -5.91 -5.56 -14.04
N ASP A 128 -6.82 -5.68 -15.02
CA ASP A 128 -7.67 -6.86 -15.20
C ASP A 128 -6.81 -8.12 -15.46
N TYR A 129 -5.71 -7.97 -16.22
CA TYR A 129 -4.74 -9.05 -16.38
C TYR A 129 -4.07 -9.42 -15.05
N ALA A 130 -3.58 -8.44 -14.30
CA ALA A 130 -2.94 -8.65 -13.01
C ALA A 130 -3.87 -9.39 -12.05
N MET A 131 -5.10 -8.90 -11.87
CA MET A 131 -6.09 -9.51 -10.97
C MET A 131 -6.49 -10.91 -11.39
N LYS A 132 -6.53 -11.20 -12.70
CA LYS A 132 -6.80 -12.54 -13.21
C LYS A 132 -5.68 -13.54 -12.92
N HIS A 133 -4.43 -13.09 -12.91
CA HIS A 133 -3.25 -13.95 -12.72
C HIS A 133 -2.70 -13.92 -11.29
N LEU A 134 -3.21 -13.02 -10.45
CA LEU A 134 -2.89 -12.93 -9.05
C LEU A 134 -3.44 -14.15 -8.31
N LYS A 135 -2.54 -14.88 -7.62
CA LYS A 135 -2.88 -16.03 -6.79
C LYS A 135 -2.84 -15.65 -5.32
N THR A 136 -3.79 -14.82 -4.91
CA THR A 136 -3.92 -14.33 -3.53
C THR A 136 -5.13 -14.97 -2.84
N ASP A 137 -4.92 -15.38 -1.59
CA ASP A 137 -6.01 -15.75 -0.68
C ASP A 137 -6.45 -14.52 0.10
N PHE A 138 -7.50 -13.85 -0.37
CA PHE A 138 -8.01 -12.63 0.26
C PHE A 138 -8.62 -12.89 1.65
N LYS A 139 -9.04 -14.13 1.97
CA LYS A 139 -9.45 -14.47 3.35
C LYS A 139 -8.28 -14.41 4.32
N LYS A 140 -7.08 -14.81 3.85
CA LYS A 140 -5.85 -14.66 4.64
C LYS A 140 -5.48 -13.19 4.82
N ASN A 141 -5.67 -12.35 3.81
CA ASN A 141 -5.46 -10.91 3.91
C ASN A 141 -6.42 -10.27 4.93
N ALA A 142 -7.72 -10.59 4.86
CA ALA A 142 -8.71 -10.14 5.83
C ALA A 142 -8.34 -10.56 7.26
N LEU A 143 -7.91 -11.82 7.46
CA LEU A 143 -7.46 -12.30 8.76
C LEU A 143 -6.23 -11.55 9.27
N LYS A 144 -5.33 -11.10 8.39
CA LYS A 144 -4.18 -10.28 8.77
C LYS A 144 -4.57 -8.87 9.19
N ASN A 145 -5.51 -8.22 8.49
CA ASN A 145 -6.05 -6.94 8.95
C ASN A 145 -6.82 -7.08 10.26
N ALA A 146 -7.58 -8.16 10.45
CA ALA A 146 -8.23 -8.45 11.72
C ALA A 146 -7.26 -8.57 12.89
N GLN A 147 -6.11 -9.23 12.67
CA GLN A 147 -5.05 -9.32 13.67
C GLN A 147 -4.47 -7.95 14.02
N ARG A 148 -4.30 -7.05 13.04
CA ARG A 148 -3.80 -5.69 13.25
C ARG A 148 -4.79 -4.85 14.06
N TYR A 149 -6.07 -4.85 13.67
CA TYR A 149 -7.10 -4.13 14.43
C TYR A 149 -7.16 -4.56 15.90
N MET A 150 -7.07 -5.87 16.16
CA MET A 150 -7.08 -6.42 17.52
C MET A 150 -5.80 -6.12 18.32
N GLN A 151 -4.69 -5.79 17.66
CA GLN A 151 -3.46 -5.33 18.33
C GLN A 151 -3.55 -3.85 18.72
N ASP A 152 -4.22 -3.04 17.88
CA ASP A 152 -4.32 -1.60 18.06
C ASP A 152 -5.50 -1.20 18.97
N SER A 153 -6.56 -1.99 18.99
CA SER A 153 -7.80 -1.70 19.72
C SER A 153 -8.51 -2.97 20.17
N ILE A 154 -9.25 -2.86 21.28
CA ILE A 154 -10.18 -3.90 21.74
C ILE A 154 -11.41 -3.80 20.85
N GLU A 155 -11.84 -4.86 20.19
CA GLU A 155 -13.04 -4.82 19.33
C GLU A 155 -13.99 -5.95 19.68
N SER A 156 -15.29 -5.70 19.55
CA SER A 156 -16.26 -6.80 19.43
C SER A 156 -16.13 -7.47 18.07
N LYS A 157 -16.70 -8.67 17.94
CA LYS A 157 -16.74 -9.39 16.67
C LYS A 157 -17.47 -8.61 15.57
N SER A 158 -18.56 -7.95 15.96
CA SER A 158 -19.37 -7.12 15.06
C SER A 158 -18.64 -5.85 14.63
N GLU A 159 -17.94 -5.17 15.55
CA GLU A 159 -17.12 -4.00 15.22
C GLU A 159 -16.00 -4.38 14.23
N LEU A 160 -15.27 -5.47 14.51
CA LEU A 160 -14.22 -5.95 13.62
C LEU A 160 -14.75 -6.30 12.23
N TYR A 161 -15.86 -7.03 12.16
CA TYR A 161 -16.51 -7.36 10.89
C TYR A 161 -16.86 -6.11 10.08
N ASN A 162 -17.53 -5.14 10.72
CA ASN A 162 -17.92 -3.90 10.04
C ASN A 162 -16.69 -3.15 9.54
N LYS A 163 -15.60 -3.11 10.32
CA LYS A 163 -14.38 -2.43 9.88
C LYS A 163 -13.78 -3.02 8.62
N LEU A 164 -13.70 -4.36 8.57
CA LEU A 164 -13.17 -5.07 7.41
C LEU A 164 -14.03 -4.85 6.15
N VAL A 165 -15.35 -4.73 6.29
CA VAL A 165 -16.25 -4.47 5.16
C VAL A 165 -16.25 -3.00 4.75
N GLU A 166 -16.38 -2.08 5.70
CA GLU A 166 -16.65 -0.66 5.44
C GLU A 166 -15.39 0.18 5.19
N TYR A 167 -14.25 -0.19 5.79
CA TYR A 167 -12.99 0.55 5.66
C TYR A 167 -11.96 -0.18 4.80
N ASP A 168 -11.92 -1.51 4.87
CA ASP A 168 -10.94 -2.31 4.13
C ASP A 168 -11.51 -2.92 2.83
N ASP A 169 -12.81 -2.71 2.55
CA ASP A 169 -13.54 -3.20 1.37
C ASP A 169 -13.43 -4.72 1.13
N PHE A 170 -13.30 -5.52 2.19
CA PHE A 170 -13.42 -6.97 2.08
C PHE A 170 -14.86 -7.39 1.79
N THR A 171 -15.02 -8.51 1.09
CA THR A 171 -16.35 -9.11 0.95
C THR A 171 -16.88 -9.55 2.31
N GLU A 172 -18.21 -9.61 2.46
CA GLU A 172 -18.85 -10.09 3.70
C GLU A 172 -18.31 -11.47 4.12
N ASP A 173 -18.09 -12.38 3.16
CA ASP A 173 -17.57 -13.71 3.42
C ASP A 173 -16.11 -13.70 3.94
N GLU A 174 -15.27 -12.80 3.43
CA GLU A 174 -13.87 -12.63 3.87
C GLU A 174 -13.78 -11.97 5.24
N ALA A 175 -14.56 -10.91 5.45
CA ALA A 175 -14.65 -10.21 6.73
C ALA A 175 -15.20 -11.15 7.81
N LYS A 176 -16.26 -11.92 7.49
CA LYS A 176 -16.82 -12.92 8.38
C LYS A 176 -15.81 -14.00 8.71
N TYR A 177 -15.11 -14.54 7.70
CA TYR A 177 -14.06 -15.52 7.93
C TYR A 177 -12.97 -14.97 8.86
N ALA A 178 -12.52 -13.74 8.66
CA ALA A 178 -11.49 -13.12 9.49
C ALA A 178 -11.95 -12.90 10.94
N ALA A 179 -13.15 -12.36 11.15
CA ALA A 179 -13.73 -12.17 12.48
C ALA A 179 -14.04 -13.49 13.19
N ASP A 180 -14.34 -14.57 12.45
CA ASP A 180 -14.53 -15.91 13.01
C ASP A 180 -13.22 -16.60 13.39
N ASN A 181 -12.11 -16.30 12.70
CA ASN A 181 -10.84 -17.05 12.80
C ASN A 181 -9.69 -16.28 13.46
N VAL A 182 -9.89 -15.00 13.80
CA VAL A 182 -8.91 -14.25 14.58
C VAL A 182 -8.81 -14.84 16.00
N LYS A 183 -7.59 -15.10 16.47
CA LYS A 183 -7.34 -15.80 17.74
C LYS A 183 -7.44 -14.85 18.92
N VAL A 184 -8.66 -14.45 19.27
CA VAL A 184 -8.98 -13.58 20.41
C VAL A 184 -10.10 -14.20 21.24
N ASP A 185 -10.18 -13.78 22.50
CA ASP A 185 -11.33 -14.08 23.35
C ASP A 185 -12.21 -12.84 23.45
N TYR A 186 -13.37 -12.89 22.78
CA TYR A 186 -14.30 -11.76 22.75
C TYR A 186 -14.94 -11.47 24.12
N LYS A 187 -15.02 -12.46 25.03
CA LYS A 187 -15.47 -12.24 26.40
C LYS A 187 -14.45 -11.44 27.20
N GLU A 188 -13.17 -11.73 27.00
CA GLU A 188 -12.09 -10.95 27.62
C GLU A 188 -11.99 -9.54 27.01
N ASN A 189 -12.20 -9.39 25.70
CA ASN A 189 -12.30 -8.07 25.08
C ASN A 189 -13.44 -7.25 25.70
N ALA A 190 -14.62 -7.85 25.89
CA ALA A 190 -15.75 -7.17 26.53
C ALA A 190 -15.42 -6.76 27.97
N LEU A 191 -14.75 -7.63 28.74
CA LEU A 191 -14.30 -7.33 30.10
C LEU A 191 -13.28 -6.18 30.12
N GLU A 192 -12.31 -6.15 29.22
CA GLU A 192 -11.32 -5.08 29.18
C GLU A 192 -11.95 -3.73 28.77
N ARG A 193 -12.93 -3.77 27.85
CA ARG A 193 -13.74 -2.60 27.51
C ARG A 193 -14.58 -2.13 28.70
N ALA A 194 -15.17 -3.05 29.48
CA ALA A 194 -15.90 -2.72 30.70
C ALA A 194 -15.02 -2.04 31.75
N LYS A 195 -13.80 -2.54 31.98
CA LYS A 195 -12.81 -1.90 32.88
C LYS A 195 -12.44 -0.50 32.42
N SER A 196 -12.32 -0.30 31.11
CA SER A 196 -12.02 1.01 30.53
C SER A 196 -13.16 2.00 30.79
N LEU A 197 -14.41 1.58 30.63
CA LEU A 197 -15.60 2.39 30.92
C LEU A 197 -15.75 2.70 32.41
N SER A 198 -15.45 1.73 33.29
CA SER A 198 -15.61 1.88 34.74
C SER A 198 -14.53 2.74 35.40
N LYS A 199 -13.45 3.08 34.69
CA LYS A 199 -12.26 3.75 35.25
C LYS A 199 -12.56 5.10 35.93
N ASN A 200 -13.63 5.78 35.50
CA ASN A 200 -14.04 7.08 36.06
C ASN A 200 -15.14 6.99 37.12
N GLY A 201 -15.59 5.78 37.50
CA GLY A 201 -16.44 5.55 38.67
C GLY A 201 -17.92 5.93 38.56
N ASP A 202 -18.33 6.67 37.53
CA ASP A 202 -19.70 7.21 37.42
C ASP A 202 -20.67 6.30 36.65
N THR A 203 -20.22 5.18 36.09
CA THR A 203 -21.05 4.31 35.23
C THR A 203 -21.44 3.03 35.96
N SER A 204 -22.74 2.76 36.07
CA SER A 204 -23.23 1.55 36.73
C SER A 204 -22.96 0.28 35.90
N LYS A 205 -22.94 -0.90 36.54
CA LYS A 205 -22.83 -2.18 35.81
C LYS A 205 -23.94 -2.36 34.77
N SER A 206 -25.16 -1.87 35.04
CA SER A 206 -26.26 -1.93 34.07
C SER A 206 -25.94 -1.07 32.85
N ASP A 207 -25.50 0.18 33.07
CA ASP A 207 -25.17 1.09 31.97
C ASP A 207 -23.99 0.57 31.14
N ILE A 208 -22.97 -0.01 31.79
CA ILE A 208 -21.84 -0.64 31.08
C ILE A 208 -22.33 -1.79 30.22
N LYS A 209 -23.20 -2.66 30.73
CA LYS A 209 -23.76 -3.77 29.96
C LYS A 209 -24.51 -3.23 28.73
N ASP A 210 -25.37 -2.24 28.92
CA ASP A 210 -26.17 -1.63 27.84
C ASP A 210 -25.26 -0.96 26.79
N MET A 211 -24.19 -0.26 27.20
CA MET A 211 -23.20 0.30 26.28
C MET A 211 -22.44 -0.77 25.49
N LEU A 212 -22.10 -1.90 26.14
CA LEU A 212 -21.40 -2.99 25.49
C LEU A 212 -22.25 -3.71 24.44
N SER A 213 -23.53 -3.97 24.73
CA SER A 213 -24.39 -4.72 23.80
C SER A 213 -25.20 -3.86 22.83
N SER A 214 -25.26 -2.54 23.05
CA SER A 214 -25.96 -1.61 22.17
C SER A 214 -25.45 -1.67 20.72
N LYS A 215 -26.40 -1.62 19.77
CA LYS A 215 -26.14 -1.55 18.33
C LYS A 215 -25.38 -0.29 17.91
N ASP A 216 -25.57 0.80 18.65
CA ASP A 216 -24.88 2.08 18.44
C ASP A 216 -23.66 2.24 19.37
N GLY A 217 -23.48 1.27 20.28
CA GLY A 217 -22.33 1.18 21.18
C GLY A 217 -21.30 0.20 20.64
N PHE A 218 -20.81 -0.66 21.53
CA PHE A 218 -19.67 -1.55 21.22
C PHE A 218 -20.06 -2.89 20.59
N LYS A 219 -21.35 -3.16 20.44
CA LYS A 219 -21.90 -4.31 19.68
C LYS A 219 -21.36 -5.69 20.09
N PHE A 220 -20.95 -5.86 21.35
CA PHE A 220 -20.72 -7.17 21.93
C PHE A 220 -22.04 -7.95 22.01
N THR A 221 -21.96 -9.27 22.04
CA THR A 221 -23.16 -10.07 22.28
C THR A 221 -23.65 -9.86 23.72
N GLU A 222 -24.94 -10.10 23.96
CA GLU A 222 -25.51 -10.04 25.32
C GLU A 222 -24.76 -10.94 26.31
N GLU A 223 -24.29 -12.11 25.86
CA GLU A 223 -23.52 -13.04 26.69
C GLU A 223 -22.13 -12.50 27.05
N GLU A 224 -21.44 -11.86 26.11
CA GLU A 224 -20.13 -11.22 26.35
C GLU A 224 -20.26 -9.99 27.24
N ALA A 225 -21.28 -9.16 27.01
CA ALA A 225 -21.59 -7.99 27.84
C ALA A 225 -21.95 -8.41 29.27
N GLN A 226 -22.77 -9.45 29.44
CA GLN A 226 -23.10 -10.00 30.74
C GLN A 226 -21.85 -10.57 31.44
N TYR A 227 -21.04 -11.36 30.73
CA TYR A 227 -19.76 -11.87 31.26
C TYR A 227 -18.88 -10.72 31.76
N ALA A 228 -18.75 -9.64 30.97
CA ALA A 228 -17.91 -8.50 31.32
C ALA A 228 -18.34 -7.86 32.65
N VAL A 229 -19.64 -7.61 32.86
CA VAL A 229 -20.11 -6.96 34.11
C VAL A 229 -20.12 -7.89 35.32
N ASP A 230 -20.30 -9.19 35.10
CA ASP A 230 -20.18 -10.21 36.15
C ASP A 230 -18.75 -10.32 36.68
N HIS A 231 -17.76 -10.13 35.80
CA HIS A 231 -16.33 -10.22 36.12
C HIS A 231 -15.68 -8.85 36.39
N LEU A 232 -16.45 -7.76 36.29
CA LEU A 232 -16.00 -6.41 36.63
C LEU A 232 -15.93 -6.26 38.16
N LYS A 233 -14.73 -5.92 38.66
CA LYS A 233 -14.44 -5.73 40.09
C LYS A 233 -14.81 -4.34 40.58
#